data_AF-A0A9E0WHH0-F1
#
_entry.id   AF-A0A9E0WHH0-F1
#
_cell.length_a   1.000
_cell.length_b   1.000
_cell.length_c   1.000
_cell.angle_alpha   90.00
_cell.angle_beta   90.00
_cell.angle_gamma   90.00
#
_symmetry.space_group_name_H-M   'P 1'
#
loop_
_entity.id
_entity.type
_entity.pdbx_description
1 polymer ?
#
loop_
_entity_poly.entity_id
_entity_poly.type
_entity_poly.pdbx_seq_one_letter_code
_entity_poly.pdbx_strand_id
1 'polypeptide(L)'
;LQACATGQAEPGSDLALGYEFARACIAGDLEADTLRAEIARRYGQEAVIAASFAAATGRAYPVIKRGLGHGQACSQLSFGDRPVVLRAAE
;
A
#
# COMPACT_ATOMS: atom_id res chain seq x y z
N LEU A 1 -5.07 -9.44 1.05
CA LEU A 1 -3.78 -9.02 0.45
C LEU A 1 -3.84 -9.00 -1.07
N GLN A 2 -4.16 -10.12 -1.72
CA GLN A 2 -4.31 -10.16 -3.18
C GLN A 2 -5.27 -9.07 -3.70
N ALA A 3 -6.45 -8.94 -3.09
CA ALA A 3 -7.46 -7.97 -3.51
C ALA A 3 -6.93 -6.51 -3.48
N CYS A 4 -6.20 -6.11 -2.43
CA CYS A 4 -5.56 -4.80 -2.37
C CYS A 4 -4.46 -4.65 -3.43
N ALA A 5 -3.66 -5.70 -3.67
CA ALA A 5 -2.60 -5.68 -4.69
C ALA A 5 -3.13 -5.52 -6.12
N THR A 6 -4.40 -5.90 -6.37
CA THR A 6 -5.08 -5.73 -7.66
C THR A 6 -6.04 -4.54 -7.70
N GLY A 7 -6.03 -3.68 -6.68
CA GLY A 7 -6.89 -2.49 -6.63
C GLY A 7 -8.35 -2.75 -6.26
N GLN A 8 -8.68 -3.96 -5.83
CA GLN A 8 -10.02 -4.41 -5.45
C GLN A 8 -10.12 -4.60 -3.93
N ALA A 9 -9.60 -3.65 -3.14
CA ALA A 9 -9.64 -3.76 -1.69
C ALA A 9 -11.09 -3.88 -1.19
N GLU A 10 -11.32 -4.80 -0.24
CA GLU A 10 -12.65 -5.01 0.36
C GLU A 10 -12.96 -3.90 1.36
N PRO A 11 -13.94 -3.01 1.08
CA PRO A 11 -14.19 -1.83 1.89
C PRO A 11 -14.45 -2.17 3.35
N GLY A 12 -13.91 -1.35 4.27
CA GLY A 12 -14.13 -1.50 5.71
C GLY A 12 -13.29 -2.59 6.39
N SER A 13 -12.57 -3.42 5.65
CA SER A 13 -11.57 -4.33 6.23
C SER A 13 -10.34 -3.57 6.71
N ASP A 14 -9.64 -4.11 7.72
CA ASP A 14 -8.44 -3.46 8.28
C ASP A 14 -7.31 -3.32 7.26
N LEU A 15 -7.24 -4.29 6.36
CA LEU A 15 -6.27 -4.26 5.27
C LEU A 15 -6.64 -3.20 4.22
N ALA A 16 -7.92 -3.05 3.90
CA ALA A 16 -8.37 -1.99 3.01
C ALA A 16 -8.12 -0.61 3.61
N LEU A 17 -8.37 -0.43 4.91
CA LEU A 17 -8.10 0.83 5.61
C LEU A 17 -6.63 1.26 5.46
N GLY A 18 -5.67 0.34 5.69
CA GLY A 18 -4.25 0.64 5.50
C GLY A 18 -3.87 0.90 4.04
N TYR A 19 -4.46 0.15 3.10
CA TYR A 19 -4.24 0.31 1.66
C TYR A 19 -4.76 1.65 1.13
N GLU A 20 -5.99 2.01 1.49
CA GLU A 20 -6.66 3.26 1.13
C GLU A 20 -5.91 4.44 1.74
N PHE A 21 -5.51 4.34 3.01
CA PHE A 21 -4.69 5.35 3.65
C PHE A 21 -3.39 5.60 2.88
N ALA A 22 -2.65 4.53 2.54
CA ALA A 22 -1.42 4.66 1.77
C ALA A 22 -1.67 5.29 0.40
N ARG A 23 -2.74 4.91 -0.30
CA ARG A 23 -3.11 5.53 -1.59
C ARG A 23 -3.42 7.01 -1.45
N ALA A 24 -4.24 7.39 -0.48
CA ALA A 24 -4.61 8.77 -0.21
C ALA A 24 -3.37 9.63 0.09
N CYS A 25 -2.47 9.15 0.97
CA CYS A 25 -1.21 9.83 1.26
C CYS A 25 -0.34 10.02 0.01
N ILE A 26 -0.20 8.97 -0.81
CA ILE A 26 0.62 9.00 -2.03
C ILE A 26 0.02 9.94 -3.09
N ALA A 27 -1.30 10.05 -3.16
CA ALA A 27 -2.02 10.94 -4.06
C ALA A 27 -2.08 12.39 -3.55
N GLY A 28 -1.78 12.64 -2.27
CA GLY A 28 -2.00 13.93 -1.64
C GLY A 28 -3.48 14.25 -1.41
N ASP A 29 -4.31 13.22 -1.22
CA ASP A 29 -5.74 13.35 -0.99
C ASP A 29 -6.03 13.75 0.47
N LEU A 30 -7.00 14.65 0.67
CA LEU A 30 -7.46 15.08 1.98
C LEU A 30 -8.13 13.94 2.77
N GLU A 31 -8.66 12.91 2.09
CA GLU A 31 -9.21 11.72 2.73
C GLU A 31 -8.18 11.00 3.64
N ALA A 32 -6.88 11.21 3.40
CA ALA A 32 -5.81 10.67 4.23
C ALA A 32 -5.97 11.03 5.71
N ASP A 33 -6.49 12.22 6.04
CA ASP A 33 -6.70 12.65 7.43
C ASP A 33 -7.83 11.86 8.12
N THR A 34 -8.92 11.59 7.40
CA THR A 34 -10.03 10.78 7.90
C THR A 34 -9.58 9.35 8.14
N LEU A 35 -8.86 8.75 7.18
CA LEU A 35 -8.33 7.39 7.30
C LEU A 35 -7.29 7.28 8.41
N ARG A 36 -6.42 8.28 8.57
CA ARG A 36 -5.45 8.39 9.67
C ARG A 36 -6.14 8.40 11.03
N ALA A 37 -7.19 9.20 11.18
CA ALA A 37 -7.95 9.27 12.43
C ALA A 37 -8.61 7.93 12.76
N GLU A 38 -9.12 7.22 11.74
CA GLU A 38 -9.72 5.90 11.93
C GLU A 38 -8.67 4.83 12.32
N ILE A 39 -7.49 4.86 11.72
CA ILE A 39 -6.36 3.99 12.12
C ILE A 39 -5.98 4.26 13.57
N ALA A 40 -5.82 5.53 13.96
CA ALA A 40 -5.52 5.91 15.34
C ALA A 40 -6.58 5.42 16.32
N ARG A 41 -7.86 5.55 15.96
CA ARG A 41 -8.99 5.14 16.79
C ARG A 41 -9.03 3.62 17.01
N ARG A 42 -8.72 2.82 15.97
CA ARG A 42 -8.77 1.35 16.05
C ARG A 42 -7.48 0.73 16.63
N TYR A 43 -6.33 1.32 16.33
CA TYR A 43 -5.02 0.68 16.51
C TYR A 43 -3.98 1.51 17.26
N GLY A 44 -4.30 2.75 17.63
CA GLY A 44 -3.37 3.65 18.33
C GLY A 44 -2.45 4.45 17.41
N GLN A 45 -1.66 5.34 18.01
CA GLN A 45 -0.80 6.27 17.26
C GLN A 45 0.40 5.56 16.64
N GLU A 46 0.91 4.52 17.28
CA GLU A 46 2.00 3.69 16.79
C GLU A 46 1.64 3.04 15.45
N ALA A 47 0.39 2.63 15.27
CA ALA A 47 -0.11 2.10 14.01
C ALA A 47 -0.14 3.15 12.90
N VAL A 48 -0.49 4.41 13.23
CA VAL A 48 -0.41 5.52 12.27
C VAL A 48 1.02 5.74 11.81
N ILE A 49 1.99 5.72 12.73
CA ILE A 49 3.42 5.87 12.40
C ILE A 49 3.86 4.74 11.47
N ALA A 50 3.55 3.48 11.82
CA ALA A 50 3.90 2.32 11.01
C ALA A 50 3.27 2.37 9.61
N ALA A 51 1.98 2.71 9.51
CA ALA A 51 1.27 2.83 8.24
C ALA A 51 1.85 3.96 7.37
N SER A 52 2.24 5.08 7.99
CA SER A 52 2.86 6.22 7.29
C SER A 52 4.22 5.84 6.71
N PHE A 53 5.04 5.11 7.48
CA PHE A 53 6.31 4.58 7.00
C PHE A 53 6.11 3.60 5.84
N ALA A 54 5.15 2.69 5.97
CA ALA A 54 4.81 1.74 4.91
C ALA A 54 4.37 2.44 3.61
N ALA A 55 3.54 3.47 3.68
CA ALA A 55 3.10 4.25 2.52
C ALA A 55 4.29 4.97 1.84
N ALA A 56 5.13 5.64 2.63
CA ALA A 56 6.30 6.35 2.12
C ALA A 56 7.30 5.41 1.45
N THR A 57 7.70 4.34 2.12
CA THR A 57 8.65 3.35 1.59
C THR A 57 8.05 2.61 0.40
N GLY A 58 6.77 2.26 0.42
CA GLY A 58 6.07 1.61 -0.69
C GLY A 58 6.12 2.42 -1.99
N ARG A 59 6.12 3.76 -1.90
CA ARG A 59 6.29 4.66 -3.06
C ARG A 59 7.76 4.85 -3.45
N ALA A 60 8.66 5.01 -2.48
CA ALA A 60 10.06 5.35 -2.73
C ALA A 60 10.92 4.14 -3.16
N TYR A 61 10.74 2.99 -2.53
CA TYR A 61 11.58 1.82 -2.75
C TYR A 61 11.57 1.31 -4.20
N PRO A 62 10.43 1.25 -4.92
CA PRO A 62 10.44 0.86 -6.33
C PRO A 62 11.29 1.79 -7.22
N VAL A 63 11.36 3.08 -6.91
CA VAL A 63 12.21 4.04 -7.63
C VAL A 63 13.68 3.73 -7.37
N ILE A 64 14.07 3.59 -6.10
CA ILE A 64 15.44 3.26 -5.69
C ILE A 64 15.88 1.94 -6.34
N LYS A 65 15.04 0.90 -6.22
CA LYS A 65 15.32 -0.43 -6.77
C LYS A 65 15.55 -0.40 -8.28
N ARG A 66 14.73 0.34 -9.03
CA ARG A 66 14.90 0.51 -10.48
C ARG A 66 16.14 1.32 -10.82
N GLY A 67 16.40 2.41 -10.08
CA GLY A 67 17.59 3.24 -10.25
C GLY A 67 18.90 2.47 -10.05
N LEU A 68 18.90 1.46 -9.17
CA LEU A 68 20.03 0.57 -8.93
C LEU A 68 20.11 -0.64 -9.90
N GLY A 69 19.25 -0.70 -10.92
CA GLY A 69 19.27 -1.77 -11.93
C GLY A 69 18.53 -3.06 -11.55
N HIS A 70 17.83 -3.10 -10.40
CA HIS A 70 17.13 -4.29 -9.92
C HIS A 70 15.63 -4.34 -10.31
N GLY A 71 15.21 -3.55 -11.31
CA GLY A 71 13.79 -3.38 -11.67
C GLY A 71 13.06 -4.63 -12.19
N GLN A 72 13.79 -5.60 -12.76
CA GLN A 72 13.22 -6.80 -13.39
C GLN A 72 12.60 -7.80 -12.38
N ALA A 73 12.92 -7.69 -11.08
CA ALA A 73 12.58 -8.70 -10.08
C ALA A 73 11.17 -8.57 -9.45
N CYS A 74 10.30 -7.68 -9.94
CA CYS A 74 9.01 -7.34 -9.30
C CYS A 74 7.76 -7.51 -10.19
N SER A 75 7.84 -8.24 -11.30
CA SER A 75 6.69 -8.44 -12.20
C SER A 75 5.62 -9.40 -11.67
N GLN A 76 5.94 -10.20 -10.64
CA GLN A 76 5.04 -11.24 -10.12
C GLN A 76 5.06 -11.27 -8.59
N LEU A 77 3.87 -11.32 -7.98
CA LEU A 77 3.67 -11.61 -6.57
C LEU A 77 3.09 -13.02 -6.41
N SER A 78 3.43 -13.71 -5.31
CA SER A 78 2.82 -15.00 -4.96
C SER A 78 1.94 -14.83 -3.72
N PHE A 79 0.68 -15.24 -3.82
CA PHE A 79 -0.26 -15.29 -2.70
C PHE A 79 -0.61 -16.75 -2.40
N GLY A 80 0.10 -17.36 -1.44
CA GLY A 80 0.10 -18.82 -1.30
C GLY A 80 0.68 -19.47 -2.57
N ASP A 81 0.01 -20.50 -3.08
CA ASP A 81 0.40 -21.20 -4.31
C ASP A 81 -0.06 -20.49 -5.60
N ARG A 82 -0.62 -19.27 -5.48
CA ARG A 82 -1.17 -18.53 -6.63
C ARG A 82 -0.22 -17.41 -7.07
N PRO A 83 0.46 -17.55 -8.22
CA PRO A 83 1.20 -16.44 -8.81
C PRO A 83 0.23 -15.42 -9.42
N VAL A 84 0.51 -14.14 -9.21
CA VAL A 84 -0.24 -12.99 -9.74
C VAL A 84 0.74 -12.04 -10.41
N VAL A 85 0.59 -11.87 -11.73
CA VAL A 85 1.39 -10.90 -12.49
C VAL A 85 0.78 -9.52 -12.29
N LEU A 86 1.58 -8.60 -11.76
CA LEU A 86 1.17 -7.21 -11.63
C LEU A 86 1.37 -6.52 -12.96
N ARG A 87 0.29 -6.06 -13.59
CA ARG A 87 0.39 -5.16 -14.75
C ARG A 87 0.76 -3.77 -14.25
N ALA A 88 1.65 -3.08 -14.95
CA ALA A 88 1.87 -1.67 -14.70
C ALA A 88 0.54 -0.93 -14.90
N ALA A 89 0.22 -0.01 -13.98
CA ALA A 89 -0.88 0.91 -14.21
C ALA A 89 -0.53 1.80 -15.41
N GLU A 90 -1.45 1.89 -16.37
CA GLU A 90 -1.36 2.74 -17.56
C GLU A 90 -1.40 4.23 -17.20
#